data_AF-A0A4R2RMN3-F1
#
_entry.id   AF-A0A4R2RMN3-F1
#
_cell.length_a   1.000
_cell.length_b   1.000
_cell.length_c   1.000
_cell.angle_alpha   90.00
_cell.angle_beta   90.00
_cell.angle_gamma   90.00
#
_symmetry.space_group_name_H-M   'P 1'
#
loop_
_entity.id
_entity.type
_entity.pdbx_description
1 polymer ?
#
loop_
_entity_poly.entity_id
_entity_poly.type
_entity_poly.pdbx_seq_one_letter_code
_entity_poly.pdbx_strand_id
1 'polypeptide(L)'
;MGTCKIDFSAKQKRFDETYPIDKERGIYALLLNVHKLREMRFRRGDYAASDLLTDFTHSILEADLTVRQQLVIYLVYFRGFTQQEVARQLSITQQGVSDHINAAVARIATVNRKKEQGVNVA
;
A
#
# COMPACT_ATOMS: atom_id res chain seq x y z
N MET A 1 -20.44 2.04 -32.69
CA MET A 1 -19.35 2.20 -31.70
C MET A 1 -19.92 1.82 -30.34
N GLY A 2 -19.81 0.55 -29.94
CA GLY A 2 -20.40 0.06 -28.70
C GLY A 2 -19.76 0.72 -27.49
N THR A 3 -20.53 1.46 -26.71
CA THR A 3 -20.12 1.93 -25.39
C THR A 3 -20.04 0.72 -24.48
N CYS A 4 -18.85 0.14 -24.33
CA CYS A 4 -18.57 -0.73 -23.21
C CYS A 4 -18.80 0.12 -21.95
N LYS A 5 -19.96 -0.05 -21.30
CA LYS A 5 -20.16 0.42 -19.93
C LYS A 5 -19.13 -0.33 -19.09
N ILE A 6 -17.98 0.30 -18.84
CA ILE A 6 -17.01 -0.22 -17.90
C ILE A 6 -17.64 0.05 -16.54
N ASP A 7 -18.23 -0.98 -15.94
CA ASP A 7 -18.78 -0.90 -14.58
C ASP A 7 -17.63 -0.67 -13.57
N PHE A 8 -17.35 0.60 -13.31
CA PHE A 8 -16.32 1.04 -12.36
C PHE A 8 -16.58 0.49 -10.95
N SER A 9 -17.85 0.46 -10.52
CA SER A 9 -18.26 -0.05 -9.20
C SER A 9 -18.00 -1.55 -9.01
N ALA A 10 -18.09 -2.36 -10.08
CA ALA A 10 -17.81 -3.79 -10.01
C ALA A 10 -16.30 -4.06 -9.89
N LYS A 11 -15.46 -3.25 -10.55
CA LYS A 11 -14.01 -3.31 -10.39
C LYS A 11 -13.59 -2.86 -8.99
N GLN A 12 -14.18 -1.79 -8.46
CA GLN A 12 -13.85 -1.27 -7.14
C GLN A 12 -14.12 -2.33 -6.06
N LYS A 13 -15.30 -2.95 -6.08
CA LYS A 13 -15.60 -4.10 -5.20
C LYS A 13 -14.59 -5.23 -5.31
N ARG A 14 -14.14 -5.58 -6.52
CA ARG A 14 -13.10 -6.61 -6.69
C ARG A 14 -11.77 -6.20 -6.07
N PHE A 15 -11.40 -4.92 -6.15
CA PHE A 15 -10.20 -4.43 -5.51
C PHE A 15 -10.31 -4.42 -3.98
N ASP A 16 -11.45 -3.98 -3.42
CA ASP A 16 -11.73 -4.05 -1.99
C ASP A 16 -11.70 -5.49 -1.46
N GLU A 17 -12.27 -6.43 -2.20
CA GLU A 17 -12.31 -7.85 -1.82
C GLU A 17 -10.94 -8.54 -1.96
N THR A 18 -10.16 -8.15 -2.97
CA THR A 18 -8.81 -8.69 -3.23
C THR A 18 -7.77 -8.13 -2.26
N TYR A 19 -7.92 -6.86 -1.87
CA TYR A 19 -6.98 -6.13 -1.03
C TYR A 19 -7.69 -5.59 0.21
N PRO A 20 -8.04 -6.46 1.18
CA PRO A 20 -8.64 -6.00 2.43
C PRO A 20 -7.64 -5.12 3.19
N ILE A 21 -7.86 -3.81 3.14
CA ILE A 21 -6.99 -2.78 3.72
C ILE A 21 -6.96 -2.87 5.26
N ASP A 22 -7.94 -3.57 5.84
CA ASP A 22 -8.08 -3.83 7.27
C ASP A 22 -7.12 -4.91 7.82
N LYS A 23 -6.52 -5.73 6.94
CA LYS A 23 -5.61 -6.81 7.32
C LYS A 23 -4.20 -6.53 6.84
N GLU A 24 -3.22 -6.87 7.67
CA GLU A 24 -1.79 -6.77 7.34
C GLU A 24 -1.45 -7.46 6.01
N ARG A 25 -2.05 -8.63 5.76
CA ARG A 25 -1.89 -9.39 4.50
C ARG A 25 -2.36 -8.61 3.27
N GLY A 26 -3.46 -7.84 3.39
CA GLY A 26 -3.99 -7.03 2.30
C GLY A 26 -3.09 -5.84 1.99
N ILE A 27 -2.55 -5.20 3.02
CA ILE A 27 -1.56 -4.11 2.88
C ILE A 27 -0.27 -4.62 2.23
N TYR A 28 0.22 -5.80 2.63
CA TYR A 28 1.35 -6.45 1.97
C TYR A 28 1.11 -6.69 0.48
N ALA A 29 -0.07 -7.24 0.15
CA ALA A 29 -0.44 -7.49 -1.24
C ALA A 29 -0.56 -6.18 -2.04
N LEU A 30 -1.05 -5.11 -1.43
CA LEU A 30 -1.16 -3.78 -2.03
C LEU A 30 0.21 -3.16 -2.28
N LEU A 31 1.12 -3.21 -1.29
CA LEU A 31 2.51 -2.76 -1.41
C LEU A 31 3.24 -3.49 -2.55
N LEU A 32 3.09 -4.81 -2.65
CA LEU A 32 3.74 -5.60 -3.69
C LEU A 32 3.19 -5.29 -5.09
N ASN A 33 1.90 -4.92 -5.19
CA ASN A 33 1.25 -4.57 -6.45
C ASN A 33 1.23 -3.05 -6.73
N VAL A 34 1.88 -2.21 -5.91
CA VAL A 34 1.82 -0.74 -6.06
C VAL A 34 2.34 -0.29 -7.43
N HIS A 35 3.39 -0.95 -7.94
CA HIS A 35 3.93 -0.69 -9.28
C HIS A 35 2.92 -1.04 -10.37
N LYS A 36 2.26 -2.20 -10.24
CA LYS A 36 1.24 -2.67 -11.18
C LYS A 36 0.02 -1.75 -11.17
N LEU A 37 -0.41 -1.29 -9.99
CA LEU A 37 -1.51 -0.34 -9.82
C LEU A 37 -1.17 1.02 -10.44
N ARG A 38 0.06 1.51 -10.26
CA ARG A 38 0.53 2.73 -10.92
C ARG A 38 0.54 2.57 -12.44
N GLU A 39 1.03 1.46 -12.96
CA GLU A 39 0.98 1.18 -14.40
C GLU A 39 -0.47 1.08 -14.92
N MET A 40 -1.38 0.46 -14.17
CA MET A 40 -2.81 0.42 -14.54
C MET A 40 -3.42 1.81 -14.56
N ARG A 41 -3.11 2.67 -13.58
CA ARG A 41 -3.53 4.08 -13.57
C ARG A 41 -3.06 4.81 -14.82
N PHE A 42 -1.77 4.68 -15.17
CA PHE A 42 -1.20 5.37 -16.34
C PHE A 42 -1.71 4.82 -17.68
N ARG A 43 -1.82 3.50 -17.84
CA ARG A 43 -2.19 2.89 -19.14
C ARG A 43 -3.69 2.84 -19.40
N ARG A 44 -4.51 2.66 -18.35
CA ARG A 44 -5.97 2.47 -18.49
C ARG A 44 -6.80 3.65 -17.99
N GLY A 45 -6.20 4.61 -17.29
CA GLY A 45 -6.97 5.69 -16.64
C GLY A 45 -7.99 5.14 -15.63
N ASP A 46 -7.70 3.98 -15.01
CA ASP A 46 -8.63 3.33 -14.09
C ASP A 46 -8.73 4.14 -12.79
N TYR A 47 -9.83 4.87 -12.62
CA TYR A 47 -10.07 5.73 -11.44
C TYR A 47 -10.07 4.94 -10.14
N ALA A 48 -10.59 3.70 -10.14
CA ALA A 48 -10.60 2.83 -8.96
C ALA A 48 -9.18 2.51 -8.45
N ALA A 49 -8.21 2.36 -9.36
CA ALA A 49 -6.82 2.17 -8.96
C ALA A 49 -6.19 3.46 -8.38
N SER A 50 -6.62 4.62 -8.89
CA SER A 50 -6.18 5.91 -8.36
C SER A 50 -6.74 6.18 -6.97
N ASP A 51 -7.99 5.81 -6.72
CA ASP A 51 -8.68 5.97 -5.43
C ASP A 51 -7.97 5.15 -4.35
N LEU A 52 -7.79 3.85 -4.59
CA LEU A 52 -7.09 2.93 -3.70
C LEU A 52 -5.63 3.35 -3.43
N LEU A 53 -4.92 3.88 -4.43
CA LEU A 53 -3.57 4.44 -4.24
C LEU A 53 -3.59 5.72 -3.38
N THR A 54 -4.63 6.54 -3.51
CA THR A 54 -4.80 7.77 -2.74
C THR A 54 -5.08 7.44 -1.29
N ASP A 55 -6.02 6.53 -1.02
CA ASP A 55 -6.33 6.02 0.32
C ASP A 55 -5.09 5.41 0.98
N PHE A 56 -4.35 4.59 0.22
CA PHE A 56 -3.12 4.00 0.72
C PHE A 56 -2.05 5.05 1.07
N THR A 57 -1.91 6.09 0.24
CA THR A 57 -0.98 7.19 0.50
C THR A 57 -1.39 7.95 1.75
N HIS A 58 -2.69 8.22 1.92
CA HIS A 58 -3.22 8.88 3.10
C HIS A 58 -2.97 8.05 4.38
N SER A 59 -3.21 6.74 4.31
CA SER A 59 -2.96 5.85 5.45
C SER A 59 -1.49 5.69 5.80
N ILE A 60 -0.56 5.80 4.84
CA ILE A 60 0.88 5.90 5.13
C ILE A 60 1.21 7.21 5.86
N LEU A 61 0.63 8.33 5.42
CA LEU A 61 0.86 9.63 6.05
C LEU A 61 0.32 9.66 7.48
N GLU A 62 -0.84 9.06 7.72
CA GLU A 62 -1.47 8.98 9.05
C GLU A 62 -0.83 7.94 9.97
N ALA A 63 -0.15 6.93 9.43
CA ALA A 63 0.51 5.89 10.23
C ALA A 63 1.78 6.35 10.94
N ASP A 64 2.16 7.63 10.81
CA ASP A 64 3.27 8.30 11.50
C ASP A 64 4.52 7.41 11.54
N LEU A 65 4.87 6.88 10.37
CA LEU A 65 6.01 5.96 10.25
C LEU A 65 7.30 6.72 10.52
N THR A 66 8.20 6.07 11.25
CA THR A 66 9.55 6.62 11.46
C THR A 66 10.26 6.77 10.11
N VAL A 67 11.17 7.75 10.03
CA VAL A 67 11.97 8.02 8.81
C VAL A 67 12.65 6.75 8.28
N ARG A 68 13.15 5.88 9.17
CA ARG A 68 13.75 4.60 8.77
C ARG A 68 12.75 3.63 8.15
N GLN A 69 11.55 3.50 8.71
CA GLN A 69 10.51 2.64 8.16
C GLN A 69 10.04 3.15 6.79
N GLN A 70 9.84 4.47 6.66
CA GLN A 70 9.51 5.08 5.37
C GLN A 70 10.58 4.84 4.32
N LEU A 71 11.86 4.99 4.69
CA LEU A 71 12.98 4.75 3.79
C LEU A 71 13.05 3.29 3.34
N VAL A 72 12.87 2.34 4.26
CA VAL A 72 12.85 0.90 3.93
C VAL A 72 11.70 0.60 2.96
N ILE A 73 10.49 1.09 3.21
CA ILE A 73 9.35 0.92 2.30
C ILE A 73 9.64 1.54 0.94
N TYR A 74 10.21 2.75 0.91
CA TYR A 74 10.56 3.43 -0.33
C TYR A 74 11.56 2.64 -1.16
N LEU A 75 12.63 2.14 -0.54
CA LEU A 75 13.66 1.38 -1.24
C LEU A 75 13.11 0.04 -1.78
N VAL A 76 12.31 -0.67 -1.00
CA VAL A 76 11.75 -1.97 -1.43
C VAL A 76 10.65 -1.80 -2.47
N TYR A 77 9.67 -0.93 -2.22
CA TYR A 77 8.43 -0.88 -3.01
C TYR A 77 8.32 0.28 -3.99
N PHE A 78 9.19 1.28 -3.93
CA PHE A 78 9.23 2.35 -4.95
C PHE A 78 10.45 2.24 -5.85
N ARG A 79 11.58 1.79 -5.32
CA ARG A 79 12.82 1.57 -6.08
C ARG A 79 12.99 0.13 -6.57
N GLY A 80 12.21 -0.81 -6.03
CA GLY A 80 12.26 -2.21 -6.44
C GLY A 80 13.50 -2.97 -5.94
N PHE A 81 14.18 -2.48 -4.91
CA PHE A 81 15.32 -3.18 -4.34
C PHE A 81 14.88 -4.41 -3.54
N THR A 82 15.70 -5.45 -3.56
CA THR A 82 15.51 -6.61 -2.70
C THR A 82 15.81 -6.27 -1.24
N GLN A 83 15.21 -7.01 -0.30
CA GLN A 83 15.47 -6.81 1.14
C GLN A 83 16.97 -6.93 1.47
N GLN A 84 17.71 -7.77 0.74
CA GLN A 84 19.15 -7.93 0.92
C GLN A 84 19.95 -6.70 0.45
N GLU A 85 19.55 -6.07 -0.64
CA GLU A 85 20.19 -4.83 -1.12
C GLU A 85 19.90 -3.68 -0.16
N VAL A 86 18.67 -3.56 0.32
CA VAL A 86 18.28 -2.56 1.32
C VAL A 86 19.03 -2.77 2.64
N ALA A 87 19.19 -4.02 3.07
CA ALA A 87 19.99 -4.38 4.25
C ALA A 87 21.44 -3.91 4.10
N ARG A 88 22.07 -4.15 2.95
CA ARG A 88 23.43 -3.66 2.66
C ARG A 88 23.50 -2.14 2.66
N GLN A 89 22.55 -1.48 2.00
CA GLN A 89 22.53 -0.02 1.87
C GLN A 89 22.31 0.69 3.20
N LEU A 90 21.52 0.11 4.10
CA LEU A 90 21.26 0.63 5.44
C LEU A 90 22.21 0.08 6.51
N SER A 91 23.14 -0.81 6.14
CA SER A 91 24.04 -1.51 7.07
C SER A 91 23.30 -2.18 8.23
N ILE A 92 22.17 -2.82 7.92
CA ILE A 92 21.36 -3.61 8.87
C ILE A 92 21.26 -5.06 8.39
N THR A 93 20.75 -5.96 9.25
CA THR A 93 20.50 -7.34 8.86
C THR A 93 19.25 -7.44 7.97
N GLN A 94 19.18 -8.47 7.12
CA GLN A 94 17.98 -8.76 6.33
C GLN A 94 16.75 -8.96 7.23
N GLN A 95 16.93 -9.59 8.40
CA GLN A 95 15.87 -9.75 9.40
C GLN A 95 15.37 -8.38 9.90
N GLY A 96 16.28 -7.45 10.22
CA GLY A 96 15.91 -6.09 10.64
C GLY A 96 15.13 -5.31 9.57
N VAL A 97 15.44 -5.49 8.29
CA VAL A 97 14.62 -4.94 7.19
C VAL A 97 13.21 -5.51 7.26
N SER A 98 13.08 -6.83 7.42
CA SER A 98 11.78 -7.51 7.51
C SER A 98 10.97 -7.04 8.72
N ASP A 99 11.60 -6.87 9.88
CA ASP A 99 10.98 -6.32 11.09
C ASP A 99 10.49 -4.88 10.88
N HIS A 100 11.28 -4.04 10.21
CA HIS A 100 10.87 -2.68 9.88
C HIS A 100 9.66 -2.65 8.93
N ILE A 101 9.61 -3.55 7.94
CA ILE A 101 8.46 -3.67 7.04
C ILE A 101 7.24 -4.19 7.81
N ASN A 102 7.37 -5.24 8.64
CA ASN A 102 6.28 -5.75 9.45
C ASN A 102 5.72 -4.68 10.39
N ALA A 103 6.58 -3.95 11.10
CA ALA A 103 6.17 -2.88 11.99
C ALA A 103 5.45 -1.75 11.24
N ALA A 104 5.92 -1.41 10.04
CA ALA A 104 5.26 -0.43 9.18
C ALA A 104 3.87 -0.90 8.72
N VAL A 105 3.76 -2.15 8.26
CA VAL A 105 2.49 -2.75 7.83
C VAL A 105 1.49 -2.84 8.98
N ALA A 106 1.93 -3.28 10.15
CA ALA A 106 1.09 -3.36 11.35
C ALA A 106 0.54 -1.99 11.77
N ARG A 107 1.36 -0.93 11.67
CA ARG A 107 0.92 0.45 11.94
C ARG A 107 -0.14 0.91 10.94
N ILE A 108 0.09 0.70 9.65
CA ILE A 108 -0.87 1.05 8.59
C ILE A 108 -2.18 0.28 8.79
N ALA A 109 -2.12 -1.02 9.08
CA ALA A 109 -3.29 -1.85 9.38
C ALA A 109 -4.08 -1.30 10.58
N THR A 110 -3.37 -0.87 11.62
CA THR A 110 -3.98 -0.30 12.82
C THR A 110 -4.69 1.02 12.50
N VAL A 111 -4.11 1.89 11.66
CA VAL A 111 -4.75 3.14 11.22
C VAL A 111 -6.01 2.86 10.42
N ASN A 112 -5.95 1.93 9.46
CA ASN A 112 -7.12 1.57 8.64
C ASN A 112 -8.24 1.00 9.50
N ARG A 113 -7.91 0.09 10.43
CA ARG A 113 -8.87 -0.46 11.37
C ARG A 113 -9.52 0.60 12.25
N LYS A 114 -8.75 1.62 12.68
CA LYS A 114 -9.28 2.77 13.44
C LYS A 114 -10.24 3.62 12.59
N LYS A 115 -9.96 3.79 11.29
CA LYS A 115 -10.84 4.48 10.34
C LYS A 115 -12.14 3.71 10.11
N GLU A 116 -12.07 2.39 9.90
CA GLU A 116 -13.25 1.54 9.73
C GLU A 116 -14.12 1.47 10.99
N GLN A 117 -13.52 1.56 12.18
CA GLN A 117 -14.23 1.56 13.46
C GLN A 117 -14.86 2.92 13.84
N GLY A 118 -14.71 3.96 13.02
CA GLY A 118 -15.43 5.22 13.21
C GLY A 118 -15.01 5.99 14.46
N VAL A 119 -13.70 6.16 14.69
CA VAL A 119 -13.26 7.30 15.51
C VAL A 119 -13.04 8.48 14.56
N ASN A 120 -14.08 9.30 14.46
CA ASN A 120 -13.95 10.72 14.19
C ASN A 120 -12.93 11.30 15.18
N VAL A 121 -11.65 11.40 14.80
CA VAL A 121 -10.69 12.21 15.54
C VAL A 121 -10.71 13.60 14.93
N ALA A 122 -11.60 14.41 15.51
CA ALA A 122 -11.72 15.88 15.48
C ALA A 122 -11.87 16.56 14.11
#